data_AF-A0A726G8X2-F1
#
_entry.id   AF-A0A726G8X2-F1
#
_cell.length_a   1.000
_cell.length_b   1.000
_cell.length_c   1.000
_cell.angle_alpha   90.00
_cell.angle_beta   90.00
_cell.angle_gamma   90.00
#
_symmetry.space_group_name_H-M   'P 1'
#
loop_
_entity.id
_entity.type
_entity.pdbx_description
1 polymer ?
#
loop_
_entity_poly.entity_id
_entity_poly.type
_entity_poly.pdbx_seq_one_letter_code
_entity_poly.pdbx_strand_id
1 'polypeptide(L)'
;MREHYFLTMLQSLSCDSIDKYTQTMICLETTVLCHLLNNASRQLIHTDFTSIFSIYEKKIINDNSYIKLNQKEFKLIFSNITLYDFSQSRDIKNYISRITEICNEYINTLSIHSILDLFTSLIEENRPPTQKHYTPHEIVTFMGNIIQAQKGESFFDPACGSGEFISEIIKNQVAISGSEYDVDRLKISKMKMLVNDLSPSNISPSYFTEGHNLKKNFDIILSNPPFSLKIPFDMEMHFCMYGKPPTSNADFAFLQYCIFMLKDNGRAAIILPDGILFREGKEYEIRKKIIKNNHISAIIYLPKG
;
A
#
# COMPACT_ATOMS: atom_id res chain seq x y z
N MET A 1 -8.72 -4.03 22.38
CA MET A 1 -8.11 -3.67 23.69
C MET A 1 -6.66 -4.13 23.81
N ARG A 2 -6.32 -5.41 23.52
CA ARG A 2 -4.94 -5.92 23.66
C ARG A 2 -3.96 -5.31 22.66
N GLU A 3 -4.34 -5.18 21.39
CA GLU A 3 -3.50 -4.60 20.33
C GLU A 3 -3.27 -3.10 20.54
N HIS A 4 -4.27 -2.39 21.06
CA HIS A 4 -4.11 -0.98 21.44
C HIS A 4 -3.13 -0.82 22.59
N TYR A 5 -3.23 -1.68 23.61
CA TYR A 5 -2.27 -1.69 24.72
C TYR A 5 -0.85 -2.00 24.23
N PHE A 6 -0.69 -2.97 23.34
CA PHE A 6 0.58 -3.26 22.66
C PHE A 6 1.14 -2.04 21.91
N LEU A 7 0.31 -1.36 21.12
CA LEU A 7 0.71 -0.14 20.44
C LEU A 7 1.13 0.96 21.43
N THR A 8 0.37 1.15 22.52
CA THR A 8 0.72 2.12 23.58
C THR A 8 2.05 1.79 24.24
N MET A 9 2.35 0.51 24.49
CA MET A 9 3.67 0.09 25.01
C MET A 9 4.79 0.49 24.06
N LEU A 10 4.64 0.22 22.75
CA LEU A 10 5.62 0.62 21.75
C LEU A 10 5.79 2.14 21.65
N GLN A 11 4.68 2.90 21.67
CA GLN A 11 4.71 4.37 21.64
C GLN A 11 5.29 4.99 22.91
N SER A 12 5.32 4.27 24.03
CA SER A 12 5.94 4.73 25.27
C SER A 12 7.48 4.70 25.22
N LEU A 13 8.03 3.90 24.29
CA LEU A 13 9.45 3.94 23.99
C LEU A 13 9.76 5.23 23.23
N SER A 14 10.86 5.88 23.59
CA SER A 14 11.38 7.05 22.88
C SER A 14 12.83 6.86 22.47
N CYS A 15 13.21 7.53 21.38
CA CYS A 15 14.59 7.71 20.98
C CYS A 15 14.80 9.17 20.57
N ASP A 16 15.65 9.89 21.29
CA ASP A 16 15.83 11.34 21.10
C ASP A 16 16.54 11.66 19.78
N SER A 17 17.23 10.66 19.22
CA SER A 17 18.00 10.77 17.97
C SER A 17 17.14 10.78 16.70
N ILE A 18 15.84 10.50 16.80
CA ILE A 18 14.92 10.39 15.65
C ILE A 18 13.57 11.03 15.97
N ASP A 19 12.92 11.61 14.98
CA ASP A 19 11.60 12.22 15.16
C ASP A 19 10.49 11.18 15.40
N LYS A 20 9.34 11.62 15.92
CA LYS A 20 8.22 10.73 16.29
C LYS A 20 7.63 9.95 15.11
N TYR A 21 7.66 10.52 13.90
CA TYR A 21 7.14 9.85 12.72
C TYR A 21 8.08 8.69 12.33
N THR A 22 9.38 8.95 12.28
CA THR A 22 10.41 7.91 12.06
C THR A 22 10.35 6.82 13.12
N GLN A 23 10.19 7.18 14.40
CA GLN A 23 9.97 6.23 15.50
C GLN A 23 8.77 5.31 15.24
N THR A 24 7.65 5.88 14.78
CA THR A 24 6.43 5.11 14.46
C THR A 24 6.66 4.13 13.32
N MET A 25 7.37 4.55 12.26
CA MET A 25 7.74 3.67 11.15
C MET A 25 8.69 2.55 11.58
N ILE A 26 9.68 2.83 12.43
CA ILE A 26 10.58 1.81 12.98
C ILE A 26 9.80 0.79 13.82
N CYS A 27 8.88 1.25 14.66
CA CYS A 27 8.00 0.37 15.44
C CYS A 27 7.19 -0.55 14.52
N LEU A 28 6.56 -0.02 13.47
CA LEU A 28 5.81 -0.79 12.49
C LEU A 28 6.69 -1.84 11.79
N GLU A 29 7.78 -1.41 11.17
CA GLU A 29 8.69 -2.28 10.43
C GLU A 29 9.26 -3.38 11.33
N THR A 30 9.66 -3.04 12.56
CA THR A 30 10.25 -4.00 13.51
C THR A 30 9.20 -5.01 13.96
N THR A 31 7.97 -4.56 14.19
CA THR A 31 6.85 -5.43 14.56
C THR A 31 6.53 -6.43 13.46
N VAL A 32 6.44 -5.97 12.20
CA VAL A 32 6.21 -6.84 11.05
C VAL A 32 7.35 -7.82 10.87
N LEU A 33 8.60 -7.36 10.97
CA LEU A 33 9.76 -8.23 10.86
C LEU A 33 9.77 -9.29 11.97
N CYS A 34 9.45 -8.91 13.21
CA CYS A 34 9.35 -9.87 14.32
C CYS A 34 8.24 -10.90 14.09
N HIS A 35 7.10 -10.49 13.55
CA HIS A 35 6.03 -11.41 13.16
C HIS A 35 6.50 -12.42 12.11
N LEU A 36 7.13 -11.94 11.03
CA LEU A 36 7.64 -12.79 9.95
C LEU A 36 8.74 -13.76 10.41
N LEU A 37 9.57 -13.34 11.36
CA LEU A 37 10.63 -14.17 11.92
C LEU A 37 10.17 -15.12 13.02
N ASN A 38 9.02 -14.83 13.65
CA ASN A 38 8.51 -15.54 14.83
C ASN A 38 9.65 -15.72 15.86
N ASN A 39 9.81 -16.87 16.49
CA ASN A 39 10.86 -17.12 17.50
C ASN A 39 12.32 -16.80 17.07
N ALA A 40 12.61 -16.63 15.77
CA ALA A 40 13.94 -16.25 15.28
C ALA A 40 14.27 -14.75 15.47
N SER A 41 13.28 -13.90 15.73
CA SER A 41 13.47 -12.45 15.93
C SER A 41 14.32 -12.10 17.16
N ARG A 42 14.48 -13.01 18.12
CA ARG A 42 15.45 -12.84 19.23
C ARG A 42 16.88 -12.64 18.75
N GLN A 43 17.20 -13.11 17.54
CA GLN A 43 18.51 -12.92 16.94
C GLN A 43 18.75 -11.48 16.49
N LEU A 44 17.70 -10.66 16.32
CA LEU A 44 17.80 -9.29 15.82
C LEU A 44 18.52 -8.33 16.79
N ILE A 45 18.47 -8.61 18.09
CA ILE A 45 18.87 -7.71 19.18
C ILE A 45 20.35 -7.25 19.07
N HIS A 46 21.20 -8.01 18.37
CA HIS A 46 22.64 -7.75 18.24
C HIS A 46 23.21 -7.90 16.82
N THR A 47 22.37 -7.98 15.80
CA THR A 47 22.80 -8.32 14.44
C THR A 47 22.98 -7.12 13.53
N ASP A 48 23.79 -7.27 12.46
CA ASP A 48 23.89 -6.29 11.38
C ASP A 48 22.85 -6.49 10.26
N PHE A 49 22.73 -5.57 9.30
CA PHE A 49 21.68 -5.62 8.27
C PHE A 49 21.82 -6.87 7.41
N THR A 50 23.06 -7.16 7.02
CA THR A 50 23.41 -8.37 6.26
C THR A 50 22.96 -9.61 7.03
N SER A 51 23.13 -9.61 8.35
CA SER A 51 22.69 -10.66 9.25
C SER A 51 21.17 -10.72 9.37
N ILE A 52 20.45 -9.60 9.46
CA ILE A 52 18.99 -9.56 9.51
C ILE A 52 18.39 -10.16 8.24
N PHE A 53 18.86 -9.74 7.06
CA PHE A 53 18.40 -10.32 5.80
C PHE A 53 18.72 -11.82 5.72
N SER A 54 19.91 -12.22 6.17
CA SER A 54 20.29 -13.64 6.23
C SER A 54 19.40 -14.46 7.18
N ILE A 55 18.97 -13.89 8.31
CA ILE A 55 18.04 -14.52 9.25
C ILE A 55 16.68 -14.71 8.58
N TYR A 56 16.18 -13.68 7.89
CA TYR A 56 14.96 -13.76 7.10
C TYR A 56 15.04 -14.86 6.03
N GLU A 57 16.08 -14.87 5.20
CA GLU A 57 16.26 -15.90 4.16
C GLU A 57 16.29 -17.32 4.74
N LYS A 58 17.05 -17.53 5.82
CA LYS A 58 17.12 -18.83 6.51
C LYS A 58 15.76 -19.26 7.06
N LYS A 59 15.00 -18.33 7.64
CA LYS A 59 13.67 -18.61 8.18
C LYS A 59 12.71 -19.05 7.08
N ILE A 60 12.67 -18.32 5.97
CA ILE A 60 11.81 -18.62 4.83
C ILE A 60 12.13 -20.00 4.23
N ILE A 61 13.43 -20.35 4.11
CA ILE A 61 13.89 -21.67 3.66
C ILE A 61 13.45 -22.78 4.61
N ASN A 62 13.63 -22.60 5.92
CA ASN A 62 13.33 -23.62 6.93
C ASN A 62 11.84 -23.91 7.06
N ASP A 63 10.99 -22.90 6.87
CA ASP A 63 9.53 -23.03 6.99
C ASP A 63 8.87 -23.53 5.70
N ASN A 64 9.64 -23.80 4.63
CA ASN A 64 9.12 -24.07 3.28
C ASN A 64 8.14 -22.99 2.78
N SER A 65 8.31 -21.75 3.24
CA SER A 65 7.52 -20.63 2.74
C SER A 65 8.12 -20.09 1.44
N TYR A 66 7.27 -19.71 0.48
CA TYR A 66 7.72 -19.37 -0.87
C TYR A 66 7.92 -17.87 -1.10
N ILE A 67 7.79 -17.02 -0.07
CA ILE A 67 7.91 -15.57 -0.22
C ILE A 67 9.36 -15.17 -0.10
N LYS A 68 10.10 -15.44 -1.17
CA LYS A 68 11.49 -15.02 -1.26
C LYS A 68 11.55 -13.55 -1.68
N LEU A 69 12.05 -12.71 -0.78
CA LEU A 69 12.44 -11.34 -1.12
C LEU A 69 13.88 -11.31 -1.59
N ASN A 70 14.15 -10.54 -2.65
CA ASN A 70 15.53 -10.15 -2.93
C ASN A 70 15.97 -9.05 -1.95
N GLN A 71 17.29 -8.87 -1.81
CA GLN A 71 17.84 -7.92 -0.84
C GLN A 71 17.40 -6.47 -1.09
N LYS A 72 17.18 -6.08 -2.36
CA LYS A 72 16.71 -4.73 -2.71
C LYS A 72 15.28 -4.49 -2.24
N GLU A 73 14.39 -5.45 -2.43
CA GLU A 73 13.00 -5.37 -1.99
C GLU A 73 12.89 -5.43 -0.46
N PHE A 74 13.66 -6.32 0.19
CA PHE A 74 13.72 -6.36 1.65
C PHE A 74 14.20 -5.02 2.23
N LYS A 75 15.28 -4.46 1.66
CA LYS A 75 15.81 -3.15 2.08
C LYS A 75 14.82 -2.01 1.84
N LEU A 76 14.00 -2.07 0.79
CA LEU A 76 12.96 -1.08 0.55
C LEU A 76 11.88 -1.15 1.64
N ILE A 77 11.39 -2.35 1.93
CA ILE A 77 10.28 -2.57 2.87
C ILE A 77 10.69 -2.20 4.29
N PHE A 78 11.86 -2.63 4.73
CA PHE A 78 12.37 -2.40 6.09
C PHE A 78 13.39 -1.25 6.13
N SER A 79 13.25 -0.25 5.26
CA SER A 79 14.30 0.74 5.07
C SER A 79 14.61 1.52 6.35
N ASN A 80 13.62 1.81 7.19
CA ASN A 80 13.85 2.57 8.42
C ASN A 80 14.64 1.74 9.43
N ILE A 81 14.37 0.43 9.54
CA ILE A 81 15.31 -0.42 10.29
C ILE A 81 16.67 -0.32 9.61
N THR A 82 16.80 -0.79 8.36
CA THR A 82 18.11 -0.96 7.70
C THR A 82 18.99 0.29 7.56
N LEU A 83 18.40 1.48 7.41
CA LEU A 83 19.10 2.76 7.27
C LEU A 83 19.68 3.22 8.62
N TYR A 84 18.90 3.05 9.69
CA TYR A 84 19.32 3.47 11.03
C TYR A 84 20.07 2.40 11.80
N ASP A 85 20.00 1.16 11.31
CA ASP A 85 20.59 0.02 11.98
C ASP A 85 22.12 0.12 12.11
N PHE A 86 22.85 0.78 11.19
CA PHE A 86 24.33 0.66 11.17
C PHE A 86 25.20 1.91 10.98
N SER A 87 24.69 3.13 11.04
CA SER A 87 25.55 4.34 11.09
C SER A 87 25.67 4.95 12.50
N GLN A 88 26.30 4.17 13.40
CA GLN A 88 26.95 4.61 14.66
C GLN A 88 26.12 5.03 15.90
N SER A 89 24.79 5.21 15.86
CA SER A 89 24.05 5.61 17.07
C SER A 89 23.72 4.43 17.99
N ARG A 90 24.35 4.37 19.17
CA ARG A 90 24.05 3.38 20.23
C ARG A 90 22.61 3.52 20.75
N ASP A 91 22.08 4.73 20.74
CA ASP A 91 20.72 5.04 21.20
C ASP A 91 19.67 4.35 20.32
N ILE A 92 19.77 4.49 18.99
CA ILE A 92 18.82 3.86 18.05
C ILE A 92 18.87 2.33 18.13
N LYS A 93 20.05 1.74 18.31
CA LYS A 93 20.19 0.29 18.51
C LYS A 93 19.45 -0.18 19.76
N ASN A 94 19.61 0.54 20.87
CA ASN A 94 18.89 0.22 22.09
C ASN A 94 17.36 0.39 21.90
N TYR A 95 16.93 1.38 21.13
CA TYR A 95 15.53 1.59 20.81
C TYR A 95 14.93 0.40 20.03
N ILE A 96 15.56 -0.02 18.92
CA ILE A 96 15.12 -1.17 18.11
C ILE A 96 15.16 -2.46 18.94
N SER A 97 16.18 -2.65 19.79
CA SER A 97 16.28 -3.79 20.70
C SER A 97 15.07 -3.87 21.64
N ARG A 98 14.69 -2.76 22.28
CA ARG A 98 13.53 -2.70 23.18
C ARG A 98 12.22 -2.96 22.47
N ILE A 99 12.06 -2.46 21.24
CA ILE A 99 10.89 -2.79 20.39
C ILE A 99 10.86 -4.30 20.12
N THR A 100 12.00 -4.88 19.75
CA THR A 100 12.15 -6.30 19.45
C THR A 100 11.80 -7.17 20.66
N GLU A 101 12.25 -6.79 21.86
CA GLU A 101 11.92 -7.48 23.11
C GLU A 101 10.41 -7.50 23.38
N ILE A 102 9.74 -6.35 23.28
CA ILE A 102 8.29 -6.26 23.42
C ILE A 102 7.60 -7.10 22.35
N CYS A 103 8.04 -7.03 21.09
CA CYS A 103 7.47 -7.85 20.03
C CYS A 103 7.61 -9.35 20.34
N ASN A 104 8.76 -9.80 20.81
CA ASN A 104 9.00 -11.22 21.14
C ASN A 104 8.08 -11.76 22.24
N GLU A 105 7.64 -10.90 23.16
CA GLU A 105 6.74 -11.28 24.25
C GLU A 105 5.29 -11.38 23.77
N TYR A 106 4.84 -10.44 22.93
CA TYR A 106 3.41 -10.27 22.65
C TYR A 106 2.97 -10.69 21.26
N ILE A 107 3.81 -10.59 20.22
CA ILE A 107 3.37 -10.58 18.81
C ILE A 107 2.61 -11.85 18.40
N ASN A 108 2.99 -13.00 18.95
CA ASN A 108 2.36 -14.30 18.67
C ASN A 108 0.96 -14.46 19.30
N THR A 109 0.56 -13.56 20.19
CA THR A 109 -0.75 -13.60 20.88
C THR A 109 -1.74 -12.56 20.34
N LEU A 110 -1.31 -11.76 19.36
CA LEU A 110 -2.03 -10.61 18.83
C LEU A 110 -2.34 -10.80 17.35
N SER A 111 -3.37 -10.10 16.86
CA SER A 111 -3.65 -10.04 15.41
C SER A 111 -2.68 -9.08 14.72
N ILE A 112 -1.77 -9.61 13.88
CA ILE A 112 -0.87 -8.78 13.08
C ILE A 112 -1.63 -7.83 12.14
N HIS A 113 -2.75 -8.27 11.57
CA HIS A 113 -3.58 -7.41 10.71
C HIS A 113 -4.15 -6.23 11.49
N SER A 114 -4.65 -6.47 12.71
CA SER A 114 -5.15 -5.40 13.57
C SER A 114 -4.03 -4.43 13.96
N ILE A 115 -2.83 -4.93 14.25
CA ILE A 115 -1.67 -4.09 14.56
C ILE A 115 -1.27 -3.24 13.35
N LEU A 116 -1.20 -3.83 12.15
CA LEU A 116 -0.90 -3.12 10.91
C LEU A 116 -1.91 -1.99 10.66
N ASP A 117 -3.21 -2.25 10.83
CA ASP A 117 -4.24 -1.25 10.61
C ASP A 117 -4.13 -0.11 11.64
N LEU A 118 -3.85 -0.41 12.91
CA LEU A 118 -3.63 0.62 13.94
C LEU A 118 -2.41 1.48 13.65
N PHE A 119 -1.29 0.87 13.27
CA PHE A 119 -0.10 1.63 12.85
C PHE A 119 -0.36 2.45 11.59
N THR A 120 -1.09 1.91 10.62
CA THR A 120 -1.46 2.61 9.38
C THR A 120 -2.27 3.87 9.71
N SER A 121 -3.31 3.75 10.54
CA SER A 121 -4.09 4.90 11.00
C SER A 121 -3.24 5.94 11.72
N LEU A 122 -2.38 5.51 12.64
CA LEU A 122 -1.47 6.39 13.37
C LEU A 122 -0.49 7.13 12.44
N ILE A 123 0.08 6.44 11.45
CA ILE A 123 1.00 7.02 10.47
C ILE A 123 0.28 8.07 9.62
N GLU A 124 -0.90 7.75 9.10
CA GLU A 124 -1.72 8.68 8.33
C GLU A 124 -2.19 9.89 9.17
N GLU A 125 -2.53 9.68 10.44
CA GLU A 125 -2.88 10.76 11.37
C GLU A 125 -1.72 11.73 11.63
N ASN A 126 -0.49 11.21 11.67
CA ASN A 126 0.72 12.00 11.89
C ASN A 126 1.25 12.69 10.62
N ARG A 127 0.71 12.38 9.43
CA ARG A 127 1.09 13.08 8.20
C ARG A 127 0.56 14.52 8.18
N PRO A 128 1.25 15.44 7.46
CA PRO A 128 0.72 16.78 7.22
C PRO A 128 -0.69 16.73 6.62
N PRO A 129 -1.62 17.64 6.99
CA PRO A 129 -3.00 17.63 6.47
C PRO A 129 -3.09 17.57 4.94
N THR A 130 -2.18 18.22 4.23
CA THR A 130 -2.10 18.25 2.76
C THR A 130 -1.67 16.92 2.13
N GLN A 131 -1.18 15.98 2.94
CA GLN A 131 -0.73 14.67 2.52
C GLN A 131 -1.61 13.55 3.10
N LYS A 132 -2.61 13.86 3.93
CA LYS A 132 -3.55 12.87 4.46
C LYS A 132 -4.43 12.38 3.33
N HIS A 133 -4.16 11.16 2.90
CA HIS A 133 -4.92 10.49 1.85
C HIS A 133 -5.11 9.05 2.31
N TYR A 134 -6.25 8.79 2.92
CA TYR A 134 -6.68 7.45 3.29
C TYR A 134 -8.14 7.28 2.89
N THR A 135 -8.54 6.05 2.61
CA THR A 135 -9.92 5.72 2.30
C THR A 135 -10.60 5.25 3.59
N PRO A 136 -11.68 5.90 4.06
CA PRO A 136 -12.39 5.46 5.27
C PRO A 136 -12.85 4.01 5.17
N HIS A 137 -12.82 3.29 6.28
CA HIS A 137 -13.11 1.85 6.33
C HIS A 137 -14.50 1.51 5.78
N GLU A 138 -15.49 2.36 6.05
CA GLU A 138 -16.86 2.23 5.57
C GLU A 138 -16.92 2.28 4.04
N ILE A 139 -16.12 3.16 3.42
CA ILE A 139 -16.03 3.29 1.96
C ILE A 139 -15.32 2.10 1.35
N VAL A 140 -14.24 1.64 1.98
CA VAL A 140 -13.51 0.43 1.56
C VAL A 140 -14.43 -0.78 1.54
N THR A 141 -15.15 -1.00 2.65
CA THR A 141 -16.12 -2.11 2.79
C THR A 141 -17.27 -1.98 1.80
N PHE A 142 -17.80 -0.78 1.61
CA PHE A 142 -18.86 -0.51 0.64
C PHE A 142 -18.43 -0.87 -0.78
N MET A 143 -17.25 -0.42 -1.21
CA MET A 143 -16.72 -0.74 -2.55
C MET A 143 -16.36 -2.22 -2.68
N GLY A 144 -15.83 -2.86 -1.64
CA GLY A 144 -15.62 -4.30 -1.57
C GLY A 144 -16.91 -5.11 -1.76
N ASN A 145 -18.00 -4.66 -1.15
CA ASN A 145 -19.32 -5.28 -1.30
C ASN A 145 -19.93 -5.07 -2.70
N ILE A 146 -19.71 -3.91 -3.33
CA ILE A 146 -20.16 -3.65 -4.70
C ILE A 146 -19.40 -4.51 -5.70
N ILE A 147 -18.09 -4.66 -5.51
CA ILE A 147 -17.25 -5.35 -6.48
C ILE A 147 -17.43 -6.86 -6.43
N GLN A 148 -17.87 -7.44 -5.30
CA GLN A 148 -18.17 -8.88 -5.17
C GLN A 148 -17.05 -9.78 -5.75
N ALA A 149 -15.82 -9.58 -5.28
CA ALA A 149 -14.67 -10.34 -5.77
C ALA A 149 -14.84 -11.85 -5.59
N GLN A 150 -14.44 -12.61 -6.60
CA GLN A 150 -14.49 -14.08 -6.61
C GLN A 150 -13.09 -14.67 -6.55
N LYS A 151 -12.97 -15.83 -5.92
CA LYS A 151 -11.71 -16.58 -5.85
C LYS A 151 -11.12 -16.81 -7.24
N GLY A 152 -9.83 -16.53 -7.37
CA GLY A 152 -9.08 -16.72 -8.61
C GLY A 152 -9.15 -15.56 -9.61
N GLU A 153 -9.95 -14.52 -9.34
CA GLU A 153 -9.90 -13.28 -10.12
C GLU A 153 -8.58 -12.52 -9.92
N SER A 154 -8.20 -11.69 -10.88
CA SER A 154 -7.07 -10.76 -10.73
C SER A 154 -7.54 -9.35 -10.35
N PHE A 155 -6.94 -8.80 -9.29
CA PHE A 155 -7.21 -7.49 -8.72
C PHE A 155 -6.06 -6.52 -8.97
N PHE A 156 -6.40 -5.26 -9.24
CA PHE A 156 -5.43 -4.18 -9.33
C PHE A 156 -5.93 -2.88 -8.69
N ASP A 157 -5.05 -2.21 -7.95
CA ASP A 157 -5.26 -0.84 -7.50
C ASP A 157 -4.10 0.06 -7.98
N PRO A 158 -4.33 0.96 -8.96
CA PRO A 158 -3.28 1.83 -9.52
C PRO A 158 -2.79 2.92 -8.56
N ALA A 159 -3.43 3.10 -7.41
CA ALA A 159 -3.07 4.07 -6.38
C ALA A 159 -3.41 3.48 -5.01
N CYS A 160 -2.73 2.38 -4.66
CA CYS A 160 -3.12 1.50 -3.58
C CYS A 160 -2.91 2.08 -2.18
N GLY A 161 -2.22 3.21 -2.06
CA GLY A 161 -1.96 3.85 -0.77
C GLY A 161 -1.33 2.87 0.20
N SER A 162 -1.80 2.91 1.44
CA SER A 162 -1.38 2.00 2.50
C SER A 162 -2.07 0.63 2.42
N GLY A 163 -2.72 0.31 1.30
CA GLY A 163 -3.29 -1.00 1.00
C GLY A 163 -4.65 -1.26 1.64
N GLU A 164 -5.50 -0.25 1.79
CA GLU A 164 -6.84 -0.39 2.37
C GLU A 164 -7.73 -1.33 1.54
N PHE A 165 -7.80 -1.14 0.21
CA PHE A 165 -8.52 -2.06 -0.67
C PHE A 165 -7.86 -3.42 -0.78
N ILE A 166 -6.52 -3.49 -0.66
CA ILE A 166 -5.78 -4.75 -0.59
C ILE A 166 -6.23 -5.56 0.63
N SER A 167 -6.25 -4.95 1.82
CA SER A 167 -6.72 -5.59 3.06
C SER A 167 -8.16 -6.10 2.95
N GLU A 168 -9.01 -5.41 2.19
CA GLU A 168 -10.40 -5.83 2.00
C GLU A 168 -10.52 -7.01 1.03
N ILE A 169 -9.80 -6.93 -0.09
CA ILE A 169 -9.95 -7.89 -1.17
C ILE A 169 -9.17 -9.18 -0.96
N ILE A 170 -8.09 -9.17 -0.18
CA ILE A 170 -7.26 -10.34 0.10
C ILE A 170 -8.04 -11.52 0.69
N LYS A 171 -9.11 -11.22 1.43
CA LYS A 171 -10.05 -12.20 2.02
C LYS A 171 -10.71 -13.09 0.96
N ASN A 172 -10.80 -12.64 -0.29
CA ASN A 172 -11.47 -13.31 -1.39
C ASN A 172 -10.56 -14.23 -2.22
N GLN A 173 -9.28 -14.42 -1.83
CA GLN A 173 -8.33 -15.30 -2.54
C GLN A 173 -8.14 -14.94 -4.02
N VAL A 174 -7.92 -13.65 -4.29
CA VAL A 174 -7.62 -13.11 -5.62
C VAL A 174 -6.11 -12.90 -5.82
N ALA A 175 -5.67 -12.81 -7.08
CA ALA A 175 -4.31 -12.40 -7.40
C ALA A 175 -4.18 -10.88 -7.30
N ILE A 176 -3.34 -10.37 -6.39
CA ILE A 176 -3.24 -8.94 -6.07
C ILE A 176 -2.09 -8.29 -6.83
N SER A 177 -2.35 -7.11 -7.37
CA SER A 177 -1.37 -6.18 -7.92
C SER A 177 -1.73 -4.75 -7.51
N GLY A 178 -0.75 -3.84 -7.52
CA GLY A 178 -1.02 -2.45 -7.22
C GLY A 178 0.12 -1.51 -7.56
N SER A 179 -0.11 -0.23 -7.33
CA SER A 179 0.86 0.82 -7.54
C SER A 179 0.73 1.90 -6.48
N GLU A 180 1.84 2.39 -5.93
CA GLU A 180 1.86 3.52 -5.01
C GLU A 180 3.18 4.29 -5.14
N TYR A 181 3.10 5.61 -5.24
CA TYR A 181 4.27 6.47 -5.42
C TYR A 181 4.90 6.92 -4.10
N ASP A 182 4.07 7.14 -3.07
CA ASP A 182 4.54 7.46 -1.72
C ASP A 182 5.27 6.26 -1.11
N VAL A 183 6.55 6.45 -0.81
CA VAL A 183 7.45 5.37 -0.39
C VAL A 183 6.97 4.71 0.91
N ASP A 184 6.43 5.46 1.86
CA ASP A 184 6.01 4.89 3.14
C ASP A 184 4.69 4.12 2.99
N ARG A 185 3.73 4.63 2.22
CA ARG A 185 2.51 3.88 1.87
C ARG A 185 2.81 2.62 1.07
N LEU A 186 3.77 2.70 0.14
CA LEU A 186 4.29 1.56 -0.61
C LEU A 186 4.87 0.49 0.33
N LYS A 187 5.65 0.88 1.35
CA LYS A 187 6.14 -0.08 2.35
C LYS A 187 4.99 -0.73 3.11
N ILE A 188 4.01 0.05 3.57
CA ILE A 188 2.87 -0.45 4.36
C ILE A 188 2.05 -1.45 3.53
N SER A 189 1.71 -1.13 2.29
CA SER A 189 0.98 -2.04 1.40
C SER A 189 1.78 -3.32 1.10
N LYS A 190 3.10 -3.22 0.89
CA LYS A 190 3.97 -4.40 0.76
C LYS A 190 4.05 -5.23 2.05
N MET A 191 4.09 -4.62 3.23
CA MET A 191 4.02 -5.33 4.51
C MET A 191 2.69 -6.06 4.68
N LYS A 192 1.57 -5.46 4.28
CA LYS A 192 0.26 -6.12 4.25
C LYS A 192 0.23 -7.36 3.35
N MET A 193 0.91 -7.31 2.20
CA MET A 193 1.09 -8.50 1.35
C MET A 193 1.87 -9.59 2.10
N LEU A 194 3.00 -9.24 2.71
CA LEU A 194 3.87 -10.18 3.41
C LEU A 194 3.18 -10.92 4.55
N VAL A 195 2.43 -10.22 5.40
CA VAL A 195 1.74 -10.86 6.55
C VAL A 195 0.56 -11.74 6.15
N ASN A 196 0.13 -11.67 4.88
CA ASN A 196 -0.91 -12.53 4.31
C ASN A 196 -0.31 -13.61 3.38
N ASP A 197 0.97 -13.86 3.53
CA ASP A 197 1.73 -14.81 2.73
C ASP A 197 1.75 -14.54 1.21
N LEU A 198 1.65 -13.28 0.80
CA LEU A 198 1.68 -12.88 -0.61
C LEU A 198 2.98 -12.17 -1.00
N SER A 199 3.40 -12.35 -2.26
CA SER A 199 4.56 -11.64 -2.81
C SER A 199 4.26 -10.14 -2.95
N PRO A 200 5.07 -9.26 -2.34
CA PRO A 200 4.91 -7.81 -2.48
C PRO A 200 5.39 -7.29 -3.84
N SER A 201 6.05 -8.12 -4.66
CA SER A 201 6.68 -7.71 -5.92
C SER A 201 5.72 -7.16 -6.97
N ASN A 202 4.43 -7.51 -6.85
CA ASN A 202 3.35 -7.01 -7.72
C ASN A 202 2.85 -5.61 -7.33
N ILE A 203 3.43 -4.98 -6.30
CA ILE A 203 3.17 -3.57 -5.96
C ILE A 203 4.33 -2.71 -6.47
N SER A 204 4.02 -1.82 -7.41
CA SER A 204 4.96 -0.97 -8.14
C SER A 204 5.09 0.44 -7.54
N PRO A 205 6.27 1.08 -7.59
CA PRO A 205 6.48 2.45 -7.11
C PRO A 205 5.98 3.56 -8.06
N SER A 206 5.17 3.21 -9.08
CA SER A 206 4.67 4.16 -10.08
C SER A 206 3.18 3.95 -10.37
N TYR A 207 2.41 5.04 -10.34
CA TYR A 207 0.96 5.04 -10.62
C TYR A 207 0.61 4.46 -11.99
N PHE A 208 1.41 4.78 -13.01
CA PHE A 208 1.20 4.33 -14.37
C PHE A 208 2.36 3.44 -14.79
N THR A 209 2.05 2.27 -15.34
CA THR A 209 3.08 1.42 -15.92
C THR A 209 3.58 2.07 -17.21
N GLU A 210 4.90 2.28 -17.29
CA GLU A 210 5.54 2.89 -18.46
C GLU A 210 5.79 1.84 -19.55
N GLY A 211 5.71 2.28 -20.81
CA GLY A 211 6.07 1.48 -21.98
C GLY A 211 4.89 0.92 -22.79
N HIS A 212 5.22 0.35 -23.95
CA HIS A 212 4.23 -0.05 -24.97
C HIS A 212 3.62 -1.45 -24.76
N ASN A 213 4.10 -2.24 -23.80
CA ASN A 213 3.66 -3.62 -23.56
C ASN A 213 2.56 -3.74 -22.49
N LEU A 214 1.74 -2.69 -22.33
CA LEU A 214 0.59 -2.75 -21.43
C LEU A 214 -0.48 -3.66 -22.03
N LYS A 215 -0.96 -4.63 -21.25
CA LYS A 215 -2.06 -5.51 -21.63
C LYS A 215 -3.17 -5.42 -20.58
N LYS A 216 -4.41 -5.57 -21.06
CA LYS A 216 -5.60 -5.78 -20.23
C LYS A 216 -5.40 -7.02 -19.36
N ASN A 217 -5.34 -6.85 -18.05
CA ASN A 217 -4.84 -7.89 -17.15
C ASN A 217 -5.74 -8.17 -15.95
N PHE A 218 -6.73 -7.32 -15.67
CA PHE A 218 -7.43 -7.37 -14.39
C PHE A 218 -8.94 -7.59 -14.53
N ASP A 219 -9.46 -8.53 -13.74
CA ASP A 219 -10.91 -8.76 -13.60
C ASP A 219 -11.54 -7.68 -12.71
N ILE A 220 -10.78 -7.17 -11.75
CA ILE A 220 -11.24 -6.22 -10.74
C ILE A 220 -10.28 -5.06 -10.59
N ILE A 221 -10.83 -3.85 -10.49
CA ILE A 221 -10.12 -2.67 -10.00
C ILE A 221 -10.91 -1.99 -8.88
N LEU A 222 -10.28 -1.78 -7.72
CA LEU A 222 -10.74 -0.82 -6.72
C LEU A 222 -9.67 0.25 -6.58
N SER A 223 -10.04 1.52 -6.53
CA SER A 223 -9.04 2.57 -6.35
C SER A 223 -9.63 3.87 -5.79
N ASN A 224 -8.78 4.58 -5.04
CA ASN A 224 -8.99 5.96 -4.64
C ASN A 224 -7.77 6.80 -5.05
N PRO A 225 -7.65 7.18 -6.34
CA PRO A 225 -6.49 7.90 -6.83
C PRO A 225 -6.34 9.29 -6.19
N PRO A 226 -5.12 9.83 -6.12
CA PRO A 226 -4.90 11.20 -5.64
C PRO A 226 -5.63 12.22 -6.52
N PHE A 227 -6.49 13.02 -5.90
CA PHE A 227 -7.32 13.98 -6.62
C PHE A 227 -6.48 15.14 -7.18
N SER A 228 -6.76 15.49 -8.44
CA SER A 228 -6.12 16.63 -9.12
C SER A 228 -4.59 16.58 -9.10
N LEU A 229 -4.01 15.39 -9.10
CA LEU A 229 -2.57 15.19 -9.22
C LEU A 229 -2.08 15.84 -10.53
N LYS A 230 -0.97 16.58 -10.46
CA LYS A 230 -0.29 17.10 -11.66
C LYS A 230 0.51 15.98 -12.33
N ILE A 231 0.45 15.93 -13.64
CA ILE A 231 1.15 14.95 -14.47
C ILE A 231 2.31 15.66 -15.20
N PRO A 232 3.51 15.05 -15.27
CA PRO A 232 4.59 15.54 -16.11
C PRO A 232 4.14 15.73 -17.57
N PHE A 233 4.61 16.81 -18.20
CA PHE A 233 4.18 17.16 -19.57
C PHE A 233 4.57 16.09 -20.60
N ASP A 234 5.76 15.55 -20.43
CA ASP A 234 6.43 14.53 -21.24
C ASP A 234 6.01 13.09 -20.90
N MET A 235 5.15 12.89 -19.90
CA MET A 235 4.64 11.55 -19.59
C MET A 235 3.90 10.97 -20.80
N GLU A 236 4.36 9.81 -21.25
CA GLU A 236 3.69 9.01 -22.25
C GLU A 236 2.48 8.31 -21.63
N MET A 237 1.30 8.53 -22.21
CA MET A 237 0.03 8.03 -21.69
C MET A 237 -0.66 7.20 -22.76
N HIS A 238 0.01 6.14 -23.23
CA HIS A 238 -0.50 5.26 -24.30
C HIS A 238 -1.86 4.63 -23.96
N PHE A 239 -2.21 4.55 -22.67
CA PHE A 239 -3.50 4.09 -22.17
C PHE A 239 -4.65 5.10 -22.32
N CYS A 240 -4.37 6.37 -22.66
CA CYS A 240 -5.40 7.41 -22.83
C CYS A 240 -6.15 7.28 -24.16
N MET A 241 -7.01 6.25 -24.26
CA MET A 241 -7.77 5.90 -25.47
C MET A 241 -8.72 7.01 -25.97
N TYR A 242 -9.16 7.91 -25.09
CA TYR A 242 -10.17 8.92 -25.40
C TYR A 242 -9.61 10.35 -25.51
N GLY A 243 -8.33 10.52 -25.20
CA GLY A 243 -7.59 11.78 -25.30
C GLY A 243 -6.72 12.03 -24.08
N LYS A 244 -5.61 12.75 -24.29
CA LYS A 244 -4.70 13.14 -23.20
C LYS A 244 -5.36 14.23 -22.32
N PRO A 245 -5.52 13.98 -21.01
CA PRO A 245 -6.05 14.99 -20.09
C PRO A 245 -5.09 16.17 -19.90
N PRO A 246 -5.54 17.29 -19.32
CA PRO A 246 -4.65 18.39 -18.93
C PRO A 246 -3.57 17.92 -17.95
N THR A 247 -2.34 18.41 -18.09
CA THR A 247 -1.24 18.07 -17.18
C THR A 247 -1.46 18.59 -15.75
N SER A 248 -2.37 19.54 -15.57
CA SER A 248 -2.75 20.05 -14.25
C SER A 248 -3.69 19.13 -13.48
N ASN A 249 -4.22 18.06 -14.07
CA ASN A 249 -5.20 17.19 -13.43
C ASN A 249 -5.18 15.75 -14.00
N ALA A 250 -4.88 14.77 -13.15
CA ALA A 250 -4.79 13.35 -13.49
C ALA A 250 -6.09 12.55 -13.36
N ASP A 251 -7.22 13.14 -12.98
CA ASP A 251 -8.44 12.38 -12.65
C ASP A 251 -8.91 11.54 -13.87
N PHE A 252 -8.95 12.13 -15.07
CA PHE A 252 -9.24 11.38 -16.31
C PHE A 252 -8.08 10.51 -16.81
N ALA A 253 -6.86 10.72 -16.31
CA ALA A 253 -5.76 9.79 -16.59
C ALA A 253 -5.98 8.49 -15.84
N PHE A 254 -6.24 8.56 -14.53
CA PHE A 254 -6.54 7.39 -13.71
C PHE A 254 -7.79 6.66 -14.18
N LEU A 255 -8.88 7.38 -14.51
CA LEU A 255 -10.09 6.75 -15.05
C LEU A 255 -9.81 5.99 -16.35
N GLN A 256 -9.10 6.62 -17.30
CA GLN A 256 -8.74 5.95 -18.56
C GLN A 256 -7.78 4.79 -18.34
N TYR A 257 -6.84 4.91 -17.40
CA TYR A 257 -5.91 3.84 -17.05
C TYR A 257 -6.65 2.63 -16.49
N CYS A 258 -7.61 2.83 -15.58
CA CYS A 258 -8.42 1.74 -15.06
C CYS A 258 -9.22 1.06 -16.18
N ILE A 259 -9.90 1.83 -17.04
CA ILE A 259 -10.64 1.27 -18.18
C ILE A 259 -9.70 0.47 -19.10
N PHE A 260 -8.49 0.98 -19.35
CA PHE A 260 -7.50 0.31 -20.18
C PHE A 260 -6.98 -1.00 -19.56
N MET A 261 -6.81 -1.05 -18.24
CA MET A 261 -6.23 -2.21 -17.54
C MET A 261 -7.23 -3.34 -17.28
N LEU A 262 -8.54 -3.06 -17.37
CA LEU A 262 -9.59 -4.07 -17.25
C LEU A 262 -9.61 -5.02 -18.44
N LYS A 263 -9.82 -6.31 -18.16
CA LYS A 263 -10.29 -7.30 -19.14
C LYS A 263 -11.67 -6.90 -19.67
N ASP A 264 -12.08 -7.49 -20.79
CA ASP A 264 -13.35 -7.12 -21.45
C ASP A 264 -14.59 -7.32 -20.57
N ASN A 265 -14.57 -8.32 -19.67
CA ASN A 265 -15.62 -8.58 -18.68
C ASN A 265 -15.24 -8.13 -17.26
N GLY A 266 -14.17 -7.35 -17.13
CA GLY A 266 -13.73 -6.82 -15.86
C GLY A 266 -14.63 -5.70 -15.35
N ARG A 267 -14.53 -5.40 -14.06
CA ARG A 267 -15.32 -4.37 -13.39
C ARG A 267 -14.45 -3.53 -12.48
N ALA A 268 -14.79 -2.25 -12.33
CA ALA A 268 -14.09 -1.34 -11.45
C ALA A 268 -15.04 -0.51 -10.60
N ALA A 269 -14.61 -0.18 -9.38
CA ALA A 269 -15.16 0.90 -8.58
C ALA A 269 -14.02 1.87 -8.24
N ILE A 270 -14.20 3.14 -8.60
CA ILE A 270 -13.15 4.16 -8.52
C ILE A 270 -13.73 5.40 -7.86
N ILE A 271 -13.06 5.90 -6.83
CA ILE A 271 -13.41 7.18 -6.20
C ILE A 271 -12.77 8.31 -7.02
N LEU A 272 -13.58 9.30 -7.42
CA LEU A 272 -13.12 10.46 -8.19
C LEU A 272 -13.79 11.73 -7.65
N PRO A 273 -13.17 12.92 -7.81
CA PRO A 273 -13.77 14.17 -7.39
C PRO A 273 -14.92 14.61 -8.32
N ASP A 274 -15.86 15.39 -7.78
CA ASP A 274 -17.05 15.88 -8.49
C ASP A 274 -16.74 16.55 -9.84
N GLY A 275 -15.57 17.18 -9.97
CA GLY A 275 -15.14 17.86 -11.19
C GLY A 275 -15.15 16.97 -12.44
N ILE A 276 -15.00 15.65 -12.30
CA ILE A 276 -15.16 14.70 -13.42
C ILE A 276 -16.50 14.89 -14.14
N LEU A 277 -17.57 15.25 -13.42
CA LEU A 277 -18.92 15.34 -13.95
C LEU A 277 -19.15 16.58 -14.84
N PHE A 278 -18.48 17.70 -14.54
CA PHE A 278 -18.82 19.00 -15.14
C PHE A 278 -17.66 19.77 -15.76
N ARG A 279 -16.39 19.41 -15.55
CA ARG A 279 -15.26 20.14 -16.18
C ARG A 279 -15.36 20.12 -17.71
N GLU A 280 -15.03 21.26 -18.32
CA GLU A 280 -15.18 21.57 -19.75
C GLU A 280 -13.91 21.26 -20.57
N GLY A 281 -13.89 21.66 -21.84
CA GLY A 281 -12.71 21.55 -22.71
C GLY A 281 -12.30 20.11 -23.01
N LYS A 282 -11.00 19.80 -22.86
CA LYS A 282 -10.46 18.45 -23.14
C LYS A 282 -11.14 17.37 -22.31
N GLU A 283 -11.45 17.67 -21.05
CA GLU A 283 -12.09 16.73 -20.13
C GLU A 283 -13.54 16.42 -20.53
N TYR A 284 -14.28 17.42 -21.04
CA TYR A 284 -15.61 17.20 -21.62
C TYR A 284 -15.56 16.23 -22.82
N GLU A 285 -14.60 16.40 -23.72
CA GLU A 285 -14.45 15.52 -24.89
C GLU A 285 -14.08 14.08 -24.49
N ILE A 286 -13.21 13.91 -23.49
CA ILE A 286 -12.89 12.59 -22.92
C ILE A 286 -14.14 11.96 -22.31
N ARG A 287 -14.85 12.68 -21.43
CA ARG A 287 -16.09 12.21 -20.78
C ARG A 287 -17.14 11.77 -21.80
N LYS A 288 -17.37 12.58 -22.84
CA LYS A 288 -18.32 12.29 -23.91
C LYS A 288 -17.99 10.97 -24.63
N LYS A 289 -16.71 10.69 -24.89
CA LYS A 289 -16.29 9.43 -25.52
C LYS A 289 -16.41 8.24 -24.58
N ILE A 290 -16.05 8.39 -23.30
CA ILE A 290 -16.22 7.33 -22.29
C ILE A 290 -17.71 6.91 -22.20
N ILE A 291 -18.62 7.88 -22.12
CA ILE A 291 -20.07 7.62 -22.08
C ILE A 291 -20.56 6.94 -23.36
N LYS A 292 -20.13 7.43 -24.54
CA LYS A 292 -20.51 6.82 -25.82
C LYS A 292 -20.05 5.37 -25.98
N ASN A 293 -18.95 4.98 -25.33
CA ASN A 293 -18.44 3.61 -25.35
C ASN A 293 -19.01 2.73 -24.22
N ASN A 294 -20.02 3.22 -23.48
CA ASN A 294 -20.77 2.45 -22.48
C ASN A 294 -19.90 1.83 -21.37
N HIS A 295 -18.83 2.52 -20.96
CA HIS A 295 -17.95 2.06 -19.87
C HIS A 295 -18.50 2.30 -18.47
N ILE A 296 -19.53 3.13 -18.31
CA ILE A 296 -20.06 3.54 -17.01
C ILE A 296 -21.39 2.85 -16.76
N SER A 297 -21.41 1.97 -15.75
CA SER A 297 -22.65 1.29 -15.32
C SER A 297 -23.46 2.12 -14.32
N ALA A 298 -22.79 2.80 -13.38
CA ALA A 298 -23.43 3.61 -12.36
C ALA A 298 -22.50 4.71 -11.85
N ILE A 299 -23.10 5.77 -11.28
CA ILE A 299 -22.42 6.81 -10.51
C ILE A 299 -23.11 6.88 -9.15
N ILE A 300 -22.34 6.76 -8.08
CA ILE A 300 -22.82 6.83 -6.70
C ILE A 300 -22.23 8.09 -6.08
N TYR A 301 -23.10 9.02 -5.70
CA TYR A 301 -22.69 10.27 -5.07
C TYR A 301 -22.60 10.08 -3.55
N LEU A 302 -21.44 10.38 -2.96
CA LEU A 302 -21.22 10.29 -1.51
C LEU A 302 -21.56 11.62 -0.83
N PRO A 303 -22.07 11.60 0.41
CA PRO A 303 -22.24 12.83 1.18
C PRO A 303 -20.89 13.50 1.45
N LYS A 304 -20.91 14.82 1.66
CA LYS A 304 -19.73 15.57 2.11
C LYS A 304 -19.47 15.24 3.58
N GLY A 305 -18.20 15.02 3.94
CA GLY A 305 -17.78 14.75 5.32
C GLY A 305 -16.39 14.16 5.36
#